data_AF-A0A2V9P523-F1
#
_entry.id   AF-A0A2V9P523-F1
#
_cell.length_a   1.000
_cell.length_b   1.000
_cell.length_c   1.000
_cell.angle_alpha   90.00
_cell.angle_beta   90.00
_cell.angle_gamma   90.00
#
_symmetry.space_group_name_H-M   'P 1'
#
loop_
_entity.id
_entity.type
_entity.pdbx_description
1 polymer ?
#
loop_
_entity_poly.entity_id
_entity_poly.type
_entity_poly.pdbx_seq_one_letter_code
_entity_poly.pdbx_strand_id
1 'polypeptide(L)'
;MGGGWGDGCDHLYGLGGPAHAMNWLDNNILTLVTFIPAAAGVLLLFAPRRDREIRGFAVLVSLLTFVLSLHLPAHFYRSKSGFQFERDLPWIPTPNIHYHMGIDGISLWLILLTTFLTPLCVLISWKSIHERVKEFFIVLLVLETGLIGVFVSLDLFLFYFFWEATLIPMALLIGIYGHGRRVYAAVKFFLYTMVASVFMLAAILWLYAKTGSFDFVTIQSAIRSGGVPDFAAAAQWLFLVVPGASASKRVVDCGARADRNRLRRAGRDGTAEHEEADRIFVHQPPRLRCPRNFQLHAGWPEWRDVCDAGPRRVHRRVVHVGWNALRAPAHLRDI
;
A
#
# COMPACT_ATOMS: atom_id res chain seq x y z
N MET A 1 25.64 -48.27 -57.46
CA MET A 1 24.17 -48.42 -57.43
C MET A 1 23.73 -48.22 -55.99
N GLY A 2 22.80 -47.29 -55.74
CA GLY A 2 22.30 -46.97 -54.41
C GLY A 2 22.46 -45.49 -54.07
N GLY A 3 21.76 -44.63 -54.81
CA GLY A 3 21.53 -43.24 -54.40
C GLY A 3 20.50 -43.20 -53.27
N GLY A 4 20.84 -42.50 -52.19
CA GLY A 4 19.92 -42.14 -51.11
C GLY A 4 19.36 -40.75 -51.35
N TRP A 5 18.15 -40.70 -51.90
CA TRP A 5 17.28 -39.54 -51.97
C TRP A 5 16.62 -39.27 -50.60
N GLY A 6 16.31 -38.00 -50.33
CA GLY A 6 15.57 -37.53 -49.15
C GLY A 6 16.32 -36.43 -48.41
N ASP A 7 16.58 -35.26 -49.02
CA ASP A 7 15.63 -34.14 -49.19
C ASP A 7 14.93 -33.80 -47.86
N GLY A 8 15.21 -32.66 -47.22
CA GLY A 8 15.08 -31.34 -47.84
C GLY A 8 13.66 -30.75 -47.66
N CYS A 9 12.95 -31.10 -46.57
CA CYS A 9 11.54 -30.74 -46.38
C CYS A 9 11.20 -30.07 -45.03
N ASP A 10 12.16 -29.53 -44.28
CA ASP A 10 11.84 -28.80 -43.03
C ASP A 10 11.78 -27.27 -43.20
N HIS A 11 11.95 -26.76 -44.42
CA HIS A 11 12.12 -25.33 -44.68
C HIS A 11 10.91 -24.60 -45.28
N LEU A 12 9.75 -25.25 -45.47
CA LEU A 12 8.67 -24.69 -46.31
C LEU A 12 7.25 -24.62 -45.73
N TYR A 13 7.08 -24.71 -44.40
CA TYR A 13 5.83 -24.28 -43.76
C TYR A 13 6.11 -23.48 -42.48
N GLY A 14 6.34 -22.17 -42.65
CA GLY A 14 6.36 -21.17 -41.59
C GLY A 14 4.98 -20.92 -40.98
N LEU A 15 4.28 -21.98 -40.58
CA LEU A 15 3.19 -21.90 -39.62
C LEU A 15 3.81 -22.18 -38.25
N GLY A 16 4.17 -21.11 -37.54
CA GLY A 16 4.63 -21.19 -36.16
C GLY A 16 3.58 -21.94 -35.32
N GLY A 17 3.82 -23.23 -35.09
CA GLY A 17 2.94 -24.06 -34.29
C GLY A 17 2.83 -23.53 -32.85
N PRO A 18 1.82 -23.98 -32.07
CA PRO A 18 1.61 -23.55 -30.69
C PRO A 18 2.85 -23.75 -29.80
N ALA A 19 3.74 -24.68 -30.13
CA ALA A 19 5.01 -24.88 -29.43
C ALA A 19 5.99 -23.69 -29.57
N HIS A 20 6.06 -23.05 -30.74
CA HIS A 20 6.90 -21.87 -30.94
C HIS A 20 6.34 -20.64 -30.20
N ALA A 21 5.02 -20.50 -30.19
CA ALA A 21 4.33 -19.46 -29.43
C ALA A 21 4.50 -19.66 -27.91
N MET A 22 4.43 -20.91 -27.43
CA MET A 22 4.68 -21.25 -26.02
C MET A 22 6.10 -20.86 -25.59
N ASN A 23 7.11 -21.22 -26.40
CA ASN A 23 8.50 -20.89 -26.11
C ASN A 23 8.77 -19.37 -26.12
N TRP A 24 8.10 -18.62 -27.00
CA TRP A 24 8.22 -17.16 -27.01
C TRP A 24 7.56 -16.53 -25.79
N LEU A 25 6.37 -17.01 -25.42
CA LEU A 25 5.63 -16.51 -24.28
C LEU A 25 6.38 -16.79 -22.98
N ASP A 26 6.90 -18.00 -22.79
CA ASP A 26 7.67 -18.38 -21.58
C ASP A 26 8.91 -17.49 -21.40
N ASN A 27 9.61 -17.13 -22.48
CA ASN A 27 10.79 -16.26 -22.42
C ASN A 27 10.45 -14.78 -22.11
N ASN A 28 9.23 -14.32 -22.39
CA ASN A 28 8.85 -12.91 -22.25
C ASN A 28 7.78 -12.66 -21.17
N ILE A 29 7.24 -13.72 -20.56
CA ILE A 29 6.10 -13.65 -19.64
C ILE A 29 6.36 -12.70 -18.47
N LEU A 30 7.56 -12.73 -17.88
CA LEU A 30 7.90 -11.84 -16.77
C LEU A 30 7.90 -10.38 -17.18
N THR A 31 8.46 -10.07 -18.35
CA THR A 31 8.46 -8.71 -18.88
C THR A 31 7.04 -8.25 -19.19
N LEU A 32 6.20 -9.12 -19.76
CA LEU A 32 4.79 -8.81 -20.02
C LEU A 32 4.01 -8.56 -18.73
N VAL A 33 4.07 -9.47 -17.76
CA VAL A 33 3.38 -9.33 -16.47
C VAL A 33 3.82 -8.06 -15.74
N THR A 34 5.10 -7.69 -15.83
CA THR A 34 5.65 -6.50 -15.18
C THR A 34 5.21 -5.21 -15.86
N PHE A 35 5.26 -5.13 -17.20
CA PHE A 35 5.07 -3.86 -17.93
C PHE A 35 3.66 -3.62 -18.48
N ILE A 36 2.78 -4.63 -18.54
CA ILE A 36 1.38 -4.44 -18.94
C ILE A 36 0.65 -3.38 -18.08
N PRO A 37 0.74 -3.40 -16.73
CA PRO A 37 0.11 -2.36 -15.92
C PRO A 37 0.69 -0.97 -16.20
N ALA A 38 2.00 -0.84 -16.37
CA ALA A 38 2.63 0.43 -16.72
C ALA A 38 2.19 0.95 -18.09
N ALA A 39 2.16 0.09 -19.10
CA ALA A 39 1.69 0.43 -20.44
C ALA A 39 0.23 0.89 -20.43
N ALA A 40 -0.62 0.21 -19.64
CA ALA A 40 -1.99 0.62 -19.41
C ALA A 40 -2.11 1.97 -18.68
N GLY A 41 -1.27 2.23 -17.68
CA GLY A 41 -1.18 3.52 -17.00
C GLY A 41 -0.81 4.66 -17.96
N VAL A 42 0.14 4.42 -18.87
CA VAL A 42 0.51 5.36 -19.93
C VAL A 42 -0.64 5.55 -20.92
N LEU A 43 -1.30 4.47 -21.35
CA LEU A 43 -2.45 4.56 -22.26
C LEU A 43 -3.60 5.38 -21.65
N LEU A 44 -3.84 5.22 -20.35
CA LEU A 44 -4.82 6.02 -19.62
C LEU A 44 -4.50 7.52 -19.66
N LEU A 45 -3.24 7.95 -19.73
CA LEU A 45 -2.88 9.37 -19.86
C LEU A 45 -3.53 10.03 -21.08
N PHE A 46 -3.64 9.29 -22.19
CA PHE A 46 -4.26 9.77 -23.44
C PHE A 46 -5.77 9.59 -23.48
N ALA A 47 -6.34 8.76 -22.60
CA ALA A 47 -7.78 8.51 -22.57
C ALA A 47 -8.59 9.73 -22.07
N PRO A 48 -9.80 9.97 -22.61
CA PRO A 48 -10.69 11.02 -22.13
C PRO A 48 -11.10 10.80 -20.66
N ARG A 49 -11.44 11.88 -19.95
CA ARG A 49 -11.85 11.84 -18.53
C ARG A 49 -13.27 11.31 -18.33
N ARG A 50 -13.49 10.04 -18.68
CA ARG A 50 -14.76 9.31 -18.51
C ARG A 50 -14.60 8.26 -17.42
N ASP A 51 -15.07 8.58 -16.21
CA ASP A 51 -14.82 7.77 -15.01
C ASP A 51 -15.24 6.30 -15.15
N ARG A 52 -16.39 6.02 -15.79
CA ARG A 52 -16.87 4.65 -15.99
C ARG A 52 -15.96 3.84 -16.91
N GLU A 53 -15.45 4.45 -17.99
CA GLU A 53 -14.56 3.80 -18.95
C GLU A 53 -13.18 3.54 -18.32
N ILE A 54 -12.63 4.52 -17.61
CA ILE A 54 -11.35 4.39 -16.89
C ILE A 54 -11.41 3.26 -15.86
N ARG A 55 -12.50 3.23 -15.08
CA ARG A 55 -12.79 2.20 -14.09
C ARG A 55 -12.86 0.80 -14.70
N GLY A 56 -13.61 0.66 -15.80
CA GLY A 56 -13.72 -0.61 -16.51
C GLY A 56 -12.38 -1.05 -17.11
N PHE A 57 -11.62 -0.11 -17.66
CA PHE A 57 -10.30 -0.38 -18.21
C PHE A 57 -9.30 -0.82 -17.14
N ALA A 58 -9.27 -0.17 -15.97
CA ALA A 58 -8.41 -0.57 -14.86
C ALA A 58 -8.73 -1.99 -14.34
N VAL A 59 -10.02 -2.36 -14.26
CA VAL A 59 -10.44 -3.73 -13.91
C VAL A 59 -9.98 -4.73 -14.96
N LEU A 60 -10.18 -4.43 -16.24
CA LEU A 60 -9.76 -5.29 -17.34
C LEU A 60 -8.25 -5.55 -17.31
N VAL A 61 -7.44 -4.50 -17.15
CA VAL A 61 -5.99 -4.60 -17.13
C VAL A 61 -5.51 -5.38 -15.91
N SER A 62 -6.03 -5.09 -14.72
CA SER A 62 -5.63 -5.80 -13.49
C SER A 62 -6.09 -7.27 -13.48
N LEU A 63 -7.20 -7.60 -14.11
CA LEU A 63 -7.59 -9.00 -14.34
C LEU A 63 -6.70 -9.67 -15.37
N LEU A 64 -6.34 -8.97 -16.45
CA LEU A 64 -5.43 -9.49 -17.47
C LEU A 64 -4.06 -9.80 -16.87
N THR A 65 -3.50 -8.91 -16.04
CA THR A 65 -2.21 -9.12 -15.37
C THR A 65 -2.26 -10.30 -14.41
N PHE A 66 -3.37 -10.46 -13.67
CA PHE A 66 -3.62 -11.63 -12.83
C PHE A 66 -3.74 -12.94 -13.63
N VAL A 67 -4.47 -12.95 -14.73
CA VAL A 67 -4.59 -14.15 -15.58
C VAL A 67 -3.24 -14.53 -16.18
N LEU A 68 -2.43 -13.55 -16.59
CA LEU A 68 -1.08 -13.79 -17.08
C LEU A 68 -0.14 -14.29 -15.97
N SER A 69 -0.28 -13.79 -14.74
CA SER A 69 0.53 -14.27 -13.62
C SER A 69 0.21 -15.73 -13.23
N LEU A 70 -1.02 -16.20 -13.48
CA LEU A 70 -1.40 -17.63 -13.31
C LEU A 70 -0.67 -18.58 -14.27
N HIS A 71 -0.10 -18.07 -15.37
CA HIS A 71 0.76 -18.87 -16.25
C HIS A 71 2.04 -19.34 -15.52
N LEU A 72 2.57 -18.50 -14.63
CA LEU A 72 3.81 -18.77 -13.89
C LEU A 72 3.72 -20.06 -13.03
N PRO A 73 2.76 -20.22 -12.09
CA PRO A 73 2.62 -21.45 -11.31
C PRO A 73 2.28 -22.68 -12.17
N ALA A 74 1.59 -22.51 -13.29
CA ALA A 74 1.22 -23.62 -14.17
C ALA A 74 2.44 -24.24 -14.87
N HIS A 75 3.47 -23.44 -15.15
CA HIS A 75 4.69 -23.86 -15.87
C HIS A 75 5.94 -23.88 -14.98
N PHE A 76 5.78 -23.70 -13.66
CA PHE A 76 6.89 -23.71 -12.71
C PHE A 76 7.32 -25.15 -12.36
N TYR A 77 8.55 -25.51 -12.71
CA TYR A 77 9.10 -26.84 -12.46
C TYR A 77 9.72 -26.93 -11.06
N ARG A 78 9.01 -27.47 -10.08
CA ARG A 78 9.51 -27.61 -8.69
C ARG A 78 10.75 -28.51 -8.56
N SER A 79 11.00 -29.38 -9.55
CA SER A 79 12.14 -30.29 -9.56
C SER A 79 13.46 -29.64 -9.97
N LYS A 80 13.44 -28.44 -10.57
CA LYS A 80 14.64 -27.70 -10.96
C LYS A 80 15.04 -26.73 -9.85
N SER A 81 16.28 -26.85 -9.39
CA SER A 81 16.91 -25.89 -8.47
C SER A 81 17.46 -24.70 -9.26
N GLY A 82 17.16 -23.47 -8.83
CA GLY A 82 17.61 -22.25 -9.49
C GLY A 82 16.45 -21.30 -9.76
N PHE A 83 16.75 -20.19 -10.42
CA PHE A 83 15.73 -19.29 -10.91
C PHE A 83 15.08 -19.87 -12.18
N GLN A 84 13.86 -19.46 -12.48
CA GLN A 84 13.11 -19.89 -13.66
C GLN A 84 12.55 -18.68 -14.39
N PHE A 85 12.20 -18.90 -15.66
CA PHE A 85 11.79 -17.86 -16.60
C PHE A 85 12.86 -16.76 -16.75
N GLU A 86 14.13 -17.13 -16.61
CA GLU A 86 15.23 -16.15 -16.60
C GLU A 86 15.36 -15.44 -17.95
N ARG A 87 15.52 -14.11 -17.87
CA ARG A 87 15.88 -13.28 -19.00
C ARG A 87 17.00 -12.36 -18.56
N ASP A 88 18.16 -12.55 -19.15
CA ASP A 88 19.37 -11.78 -18.90
C ASP A 88 19.77 -11.06 -20.20
N LEU A 89 19.77 -9.73 -20.14
CA LEU A 89 20.12 -8.86 -21.26
C LEU A 89 21.04 -7.74 -20.77
N PRO A 90 22.15 -7.45 -21.46
CA PRO A 90 23.02 -6.34 -21.08
C PRO A 90 22.27 -5.03 -21.26
N TRP A 91 22.15 -4.25 -20.18
CA TRP A 91 21.49 -2.94 -20.23
C TRP A 91 22.52 -1.81 -20.34
N ILE A 92 23.51 -1.80 -19.45
CA ILE A 92 24.64 -0.86 -19.49
C ILE A 92 25.94 -1.67 -19.44
N PRO A 93 26.87 -1.52 -20.40
CA PRO A 93 28.11 -2.30 -20.42
C PRO A 93 29.10 -1.91 -19.32
N THR A 94 29.20 -0.61 -19.03
CA THR A 94 30.10 -0.05 -18.00
C THR A 94 29.39 1.10 -17.29
N PRO A 95 28.96 0.92 -16.02
CA PRO A 95 29.12 -0.26 -15.15
C PRO A 95 28.29 -1.48 -15.61
N ASN A 96 28.67 -2.68 -15.18
CA ASN A 96 28.11 -3.98 -15.63
C ASN A 96 26.68 -4.22 -15.10
N ILE A 97 25.69 -3.50 -15.65
CA ILE A 97 24.28 -3.57 -15.24
C ILE A 97 23.50 -4.37 -16.29
N HIS A 98 22.76 -5.37 -15.82
CA HIS A 98 21.94 -6.22 -16.66
C HIS A 98 20.47 -6.03 -16.35
N TYR A 99 19.64 -6.17 -17.39
CA TYR A 99 18.24 -6.47 -17.22
C TYR A 99 18.12 -7.97 -16.96
N HIS A 100 18.51 -8.38 -15.75
CA HIS A 100 18.41 -9.76 -15.31
C HIS A 100 17.13 -9.93 -14.48
N MET A 101 16.16 -10.63 -15.05
CA MET A 101 14.92 -11.00 -14.39
C MET A 101 14.79 -12.51 -14.27
N GLY A 102 14.22 -12.98 -13.18
CA GLY A 102 13.88 -14.38 -12.98
C GLY A 102 13.07 -14.55 -11.70
N ILE A 103 12.47 -15.72 -11.54
CA ILE A 103 11.65 -16.02 -10.35
C ILE A 103 12.13 -17.27 -9.63
N ASP A 104 12.05 -17.22 -8.31
CA ASP A 104 12.19 -18.39 -7.45
C ASP A 104 10.81 -18.83 -6.90
N GLY A 105 10.82 -19.84 -6.03
CA GLY A 105 9.59 -20.35 -5.41
C GLY A 105 8.88 -19.34 -4.51
N ILE A 106 9.57 -18.33 -3.95
CA ILE A 106 8.98 -17.33 -3.04
C ILE A 106 8.40 -16.16 -3.84
N SER A 107 9.20 -15.59 -4.75
CA SER A 107 8.81 -14.52 -5.67
C SER A 107 7.57 -14.89 -6.46
N LEU A 108 7.44 -16.15 -6.91
CA LEU A 108 6.25 -16.64 -7.60
C LEU A 108 4.96 -16.37 -6.80
N TRP A 109 4.93 -16.69 -5.51
CA TRP A 109 3.75 -16.49 -4.67
C TRP A 109 3.52 -15.02 -4.35
N LEU A 110 4.59 -14.23 -4.21
CA LEU A 110 4.48 -12.78 -3.96
C LEU A 110 3.94 -12.03 -5.19
N ILE A 111 4.32 -12.44 -6.40
CA ILE A 111 3.77 -11.90 -7.66
C ILE A 111 2.30 -12.28 -7.81
N LEU A 112 1.94 -13.54 -7.55
CA LEU A 112 0.54 -13.98 -7.57
C LEU A 112 -0.31 -13.22 -6.55
N LEU A 113 0.19 -13.01 -5.33
CA LEU A 113 -0.51 -12.24 -4.32
C LEU A 113 -0.68 -10.78 -4.74
N THR A 114 0.37 -10.16 -5.28
CA THR A 114 0.33 -8.77 -5.75
C THR A 114 -0.71 -8.60 -6.85
N THR A 115 -0.63 -9.42 -7.90
CA THR A 115 -1.57 -9.38 -9.03
C THR A 115 -2.99 -9.79 -8.64
N PHE A 116 -3.18 -10.59 -7.60
CA PHE A 116 -4.50 -10.89 -7.05
C PHE A 116 -5.10 -9.72 -6.25
N LEU A 117 -4.27 -8.99 -5.49
CA LEU A 117 -4.72 -7.87 -4.68
C LEU A 117 -5.07 -6.64 -5.52
N THR A 118 -4.37 -6.39 -6.63
CA THR A 118 -4.64 -5.23 -7.48
C THR A 118 -6.09 -5.13 -7.97
N PRO A 119 -6.70 -6.16 -8.61
CA PRO A 119 -8.08 -6.08 -9.06
C PRO A 119 -9.05 -5.90 -7.88
N LEU A 120 -8.75 -6.47 -6.71
CA LEU A 120 -9.53 -6.24 -5.49
C LEU A 120 -9.45 -4.77 -5.05
N CYS A 121 -8.26 -4.17 -5.04
CA CYS A 121 -8.07 -2.75 -4.77
C CYS A 121 -8.85 -1.87 -5.76
N VAL A 122 -8.81 -2.20 -7.05
CA VAL A 122 -9.56 -1.50 -8.10
C VAL A 122 -11.08 -1.60 -7.82
N LEU A 123 -11.60 -2.79 -7.52
CA LEU A 123 -13.03 -2.99 -7.24
C LEU A 123 -13.50 -2.22 -6.01
N ILE A 124 -12.73 -2.23 -4.92
CA ILE A 124 -13.05 -1.49 -3.69
C ILE A 124 -13.03 0.03 -3.96
N SER A 125 -12.07 0.49 -4.77
CA SER A 125 -11.91 1.93 -5.06
C SER A 125 -13.11 2.55 -5.78
N TRP A 126 -13.95 1.76 -6.47
CA TRP A 126 -15.15 2.28 -7.15
C TRP A 126 -16.11 3.02 -6.24
N LYS A 127 -16.27 2.54 -4.99
CA LYS A 127 -17.16 3.20 -4.02
C LYS A 127 -16.46 4.27 -3.21
N SER A 128 -15.13 4.21 -3.08
CA SER A 128 -14.38 5.09 -2.19
C SER A 128 -13.84 6.34 -2.87
N ILE A 129 -13.53 6.28 -4.17
CA ILE A 129 -12.84 7.35 -4.90
C ILE A 129 -13.82 8.05 -5.84
N HIS A 130 -14.06 9.34 -5.61
CA HIS A 130 -14.97 10.17 -6.41
C HIS A 130 -14.25 11.32 -7.15
N GLU A 131 -13.10 11.75 -6.66
CA GLU A 131 -12.32 12.82 -7.26
C GLU A 131 -11.05 12.27 -7.91
N ARG A 132 -10.63 12.87 -9.04
CA ARG A 132 -9.37 12.53 -9.73
C ARG A 132 -9.21 11.02 -9.95
N VAL A 133 -10.29 10.40 -10.43
CA VAL A 133 -10.40 8.94 -10.63
C VAL A 133 -9.33 8.45 -11.61
N LYS A 134 -9.07 9.23 -12.67
CA LYS A 134 -8.05 8.95 -13.67
C LYS A 134 -6.66 8.84 -13.05
N GLU A 135 -6.25 9.85 -12.30
CA GLU A 135 -4.94 9.94 -11.69
C GLU A 135 -4.74 8.82 -10.65
N PHE A 136 -5.79 8.44 -9.91
CA PHE A 136 -5.75 7.33 -8.95
C PHE A 136 -5.37 6.01 -9.63
N PHE A 137 -6.07 5.64 -10.71
CA PHE A 137 -5.83 4.37 -11.40
C PHE A 137 -4.49 4.32 -12.12
N ILE A 138 -4.04 5.44 -12.68
CA ILE A 138 -2.70 5.52 -13.29
C ILE A 138 -1.63 5.23 -12.23
N VAL A 139 -1.70 5.91 -11.09
CA VAL A 139 -0.74 5.72 -9.99
C VAL A 139 -0.83 4.30 -9.41
N LEU A 140 -2.03 3.73 -9.30
CA LEU A 140 -2.23 2.36 -8.83
C LEU A 140 -1.60 1.31 -9.77
N LEU A 141 -1.75 1.46 -11.09
CA LEU A 141 -1.15 0.55 -12.07
C LEU A 141 0.37 0.69 -12.15
N VAL A 142 0.90 1.91 -12.00
CA VAL A 142 2.35 2.13 -11.90
C VAL A 142 2.90 1.52 -10.61
N LEU A 143 2.16 1.60 -9.49
CA LEU A 143 2.52 0.94 -8.24
C LEU A 143 2.59 -0.60 -8.42
N GLU A 144 1.58 -1.21 -9.07
CA GLU A 144 1.58 -2.64 -9.38
C GLU A 144 2.83 -3.06 -10.16
N THR A 145 3.21 -2.29 -11.18
CA THR A 145 4.42 -2.53 -11.98
C THR A 145 5.67 -2.53 -11.12
N GLY A 146 5.82 -1.52 -10.24
CA GLY A 146 6.95 -1.45 -9.33
C GLY A 146 7.01 -2.64 -8.37
N LEU A 147 5.86 -3.03 -7.79
CA LEU A 147 5.79 -4.16 -6.85
C LEU A 147 6.18 -5.49 -7.51
N ILE A 148 5.68 -5.75 -8.72
CA ILE A 148 6.07 -6.94 -9.49
C ILE A 148 7.57 -6.88 -9.83
N GLY A 149 8.05 -5.73 -10.30
CA GLY A 149 9.45 -5.48 -10.66
C GLY A 149 10.44 -5.81 -9.54
N VAL A 150 10.11 -5.45 -8.29
CA VAL A 150 10.92 -5.76 -7.10
C VAL A 150 11.09 -7.27 -6.90
N PHE A 151 10.07 -8.09 -7.17
CA PHE A 151 10.13 -9.54 -6.94
C PHE A 151 10.80 -10.32 -8.08
N VAL A 152 10.84 -9.77 -9.29
CA VAL A 152 11.40 -10.44 -10.47
C VAL A 152 12.85 -10.05 -10.75
N SER A 153 13.36 -8.99 -10.13
CA SER A 153 14.70 -8.48 -10.43
C SER A 153 15.80 -9.32 -9.75
N LEU A 154 16.74 -9.81 -10.55
CA LEU A 154 17.94 -10.53 -10.09
C LEU A 154 19.21 -9.67 -10.13
N ASP A 155 19.18 -8.53 -10.83
CA ASP A 155 20.24 -7.52 -10.73
C ASP A 155 19.93 -6.54 -9.59
N LEU A 156 20.90 -6.29 -8.68
CA LEU A 156 20.71 -5.43 -7.51
C LEU A 156 20.43 -3.96 -7.87
N PHE A 157 20.98 -3.48 -8.98
CA PHE A 157 20.69 -2.12 -9.46
C PHE A 157 19.27 -2.04 -10.02
N LEU A 158 18.86 -3.04 -10.80
CA LEU A 158 17.49 -3.15 -11.31
C LEU A 158 16.47 -3.26 -10.16
N PHE A 159 16.79 -4.07 -9.15
CA PHE A 159 16.01 -4.18 -7.91
C PHE A 159 15.86 -2.82 -7.21
N TYR A 160 16.97 -2.08 -7.04
CA TYR A 160 16.96 -0.74 -6.46
C TYR A 160 16.07 0.22 -7.27
N PHE A 161 16.15 0.17 -8.59
CA PHE A 161 15.32 0.99 -9.47
C PHE A 161 13.82 0.72 -9.28
N PHE A 162 13.39 -0.54 -9.28
CA PHE A 162 11.98 -0.87 -9.04
C PHE A 162 11.56 -0.55 -7.61
N TRP A 163 12.44 -0.72 -6.62
CA TRP A 163 12.18 -0.32 -5.24
C TRP A 163 11.84 1.17 -5.15
N GLU A 164 12.66 2.04 -5.71
CA GLU A 164 12.39 3.49 -5.77
C GLU A 164 11.14 3.82 -6.60
N ALA A 165 10.93 3.09 -7.70
CA ALA A 165 9.75 3.26 -8.53
C ALA A 165 8.44 2.97 -7.78
N THR A 166 8.44 2.13 -6.73
CA THR A 166 7.26 1.92 -5.87
C THR A 166 7.03 3.06 -4.87
N LEU A 167 8.09 3.74 -4.42
CA LEU A 167 7.99 4.78 -3.40
C LEU A 167 7.21 5.99 -3.90
N ILE A 168 7.43 6.40 -5.15
CA ILE A 168 6.78 7.59 -5.72
C ILE A 168 5.25 7.41 -5.80
N PRO A 169 4.70 6.34 -6.43
CA PRO A 169 3.27 6.09 -6.46
C PRO A 169 2.65 5.93 -5.08
N MET A 170 3.32 5.23 -4.17
CA MET A 170 2.80 5.00 -2.82
C MET A 170 2.69 6.32 -2.04
N ALA A 171 3.71 7.18 -2.12
CA ALA A 171 3.68 8.50 -1.51
C ALA A 171 2.57 9.39 -2.09
N LEU A 172 2.34 9.34 -3.41
CA LEU A 172 1.24 10.06 -4.07
C LEU A 172 -0.14 9.55 -3.63
N LEU A 173 -0.34 8.23 -3.53
CA LEU A 173 -1.59 7.65 -3.06
C LEU A 173 -1.90 8.08 -1.63
N ILE A 174 -0.91 8.02 -0.73
CA ILE A 174 -1.07 8.46 0.66
C ILE A 174 -1.33 9.97 0.73
N GLY A 175 -0.61 10.78 -0.04
CA GLY A 175 -0.68 12.23 0.02
C GLY A 175 -1.98 12.82 -0.52
N ILE A 176 -2.52 12.24 -1.60
CA ILE A 176 -3.72 12.73 -2.27
C ILE A 176 -4.98 12.06 -1.72
N TYR A 177 -4.98 10.74 -1.59
CA TYR A 177 -6.17 9.94 -1.26
C TYR A 177 -6.19 9.42 0.19
N GLY A 178 -5.13 9.66 0.97
CA GLY A 178 -5.09 9.32 2.38
C GLY A 178 -6.04 10.16 3.24
N HIS A 179 -6.30 9.69 4.46
CA HIS A 179 -7.23 10.32 5.41
C HIS A 179 -6.48 11.09 6.51
N GLY A 180 -7.12 12.11 7.08
CA GLY A 180 -6.56 12.91 8.18
C GLY A 180 -5.37 13.77 7.72
N ARG A 181 -4.24 13.72 8.44
CA ARG A 181 -3.01 14.49 8.14
C ARG A 181 -2.22 13.86 6.98
N ARG A 182 -2.87 13.67 5.82
CA ARG A 182 -2.37 12.91 4.66
C ARG A 182 -1.02 13.39 4.12
N VAL A 183 -0.81 14.70 4.01
CA VAL A 183 0.47 15.27 3.53
C VAL A 183 1.60 14.97 4.53
N TYR A 184 1.33 15.15 5.83
CA TYR A 184 2.31 14.83 6.86
C TYR A 184 2.63 13.33 6.92
N ALA A 185 1.62 12.47 6.74
CA ALA A 185 1.81 11.03 6.67
C ALA A 185 2.64 10.61 5.44
N ALA A 186 2.35 11.18 4.26
CA ALA A 186 3.07 10.91 3.03
C ALA A 186 4.54 11.35 3.09
N VAL A 187 4.81 12.59 3.56
CA VAL A 187 6.17 13.10 3.73
C VAL A 187 6.95 12.24 4.73
N LYS A 188 6.31 11.86 5.85
CA LYS A 188 6.93 10.97 6.84
C LYS A 188 7.26 9.61 6.26
N PHE A 189 6.30 8.99 5.56
CA PHE A 189 6.50 7.70 4.89
C PHE A 189 7.68 7.78 3.93
N PHE A 190 7.67 8.76 3.02
CA PHE A 190 8.70 8.95 2.01
C PHE A 190 10.09 9.20 2.62
N LEU A 191 10.21 10.05 3.65
CA LEU A 191 11.50 10.32 4.28
C LEU A 191 12.06 9.09 5.01
N TYR A 192 11.22 8.32 5.71
CA TYR A 192 11.69 7.10 6.38
C TYR A 192 12.15 6.03 5.39
N THR A 193 11.44 5.87 4.27
CA THR A 193 11.83 4.90 3.24
C THR A 193 13.03 5.37 2.43
N MET A 194 13.14 6.66 2.11
CA MET A 194 14.25 7.22 1.35
C MET A 194 15.57 7.12 2.12
N VAL A 195 15.57 7.36 3.43
CA VAL A 195 16.77 7.14 4.26
C VAL A 195 17.22 5.68 4.18
N ALA A 196 16.32 4.72 4.37
CA ALA A 196 16.63 3.30 4.26
C ALA A 196 17.15 2.92 2.86
N SER A 197 16.55 3.49 1.81
CA SER A 197 16.96 3.29 0.43
C SER A 197 18.37 3.79 0.15
N VAL A 198 18.75 4.98 0.64
CA VAL A 198 20.11 5.50 0.46
C VAL A 198 21.15 4.59 1.11
N PHE A 199 20.86 4.03 2.30
CA PHE A 199 21.73 3.02 2.93
C PHE A 199 21.81 1.74 2.10
N MET A 200 20.69 1.28 1.55
CA MET A 200 20.66 0.13 0.64
C MET A 200 21.50 0.38 -0.62
N LEU A 201 21.43 1.59 -1.21
CA LEU A 201 22.27 1.95 -2.36
C LEU A 201 23.76 1.92 -1.99
N ALA A 202 24.14 2.48 -0.84
CA ALA A 202 25.52 2.42 -0.36
C ALA A 202 26.01 0.96 -0.19
N ALA A 203 25.15 0.06 0.30
CA ALA A 203 25.44 -1.36 0.41
C ALA A 203 25.70 -2.01 -0.96
N ILE A 204 24.82 -1.72 -1.93
CA ILE A 204 24.92 -2.26 -3.30
C ILE A 204 26.21 -1.76 -3.97
N LEU A 205 26.55 -0.47 -3.84
CA LEU A 205 27.78 0.09 -4.39
C LEU A 205 29.04 -0.49 -3.74
N TRP A 206 29.02 -0.70 -2.41
CA TRP A 206 30.12 -1.36 -1.71
C TRP A 206 30.32 -2.80 -2.22
N LEU A 207 29.23 -3.53 -2.44
CA LEU A 207 29.28 -4.91 -2.94
C LEU A 207 29.81 -4.95 -4.37
N TYR A 208 29.34 -4.04 -5.23
CA TYR A 208 29.85 -3.87 -6.59
C TYR A 208 31.35 -3.56 -6.61
N ALA A 209 31.86 -2.74 -5.69
CA ALA A 209 33.29 -2.44 -5.59
C ALA A 209 34.15 -3.67 -5.22
N LYS A 210 33.54 -4.73 -4.65
CA LYS A 210 34.21 -5.98 -4.31
C LYS A 210 34.02 -7.08 -5.35
N THR A 211 32.84 -7.19 -5.95
CA THR A 211 32.49 -8.28 -6.88
C THR A 211 32.62 -7.89 -8.35
N GLY A 212 32.57 -6.59 -8.68
CA GLY A 212 32.57 -6.08 -10.06
C GLY A 212 31.28 -6.34 -10.85
N SER A 213 30.23 -6.82 -10.19
CA SER A 213 28.94 -7.14 -10.83
C SER A 213 27.77 -6.78 -9.91
N PHE A 214 26.64 -6.41 -10.49
CA PHE A 214 25.37 -6.21 -9.78
C PHE A 214 24.48 -7.46 -9.79
N ASP A 215 24.86 -8.49 -10.55
CA ASP A 215 24.09 -9.72 -10.65
C ASP A 215 24.07 -10.51 -9.33
N PHE A 216 22.88 -10.82 -8.84
CA PHE A 216 22.69 -11.53 -7.58
C PHE A 216 23.31 -12.94 -7.58
N VAL A 217 23.21 -13.68 -8.68
CA VAL A 217 23.74 -15.05 -8.77
C VAL A 217 25.26 -15.04 -8.67
N THR A 218 25.91 -14.13 -9.41
CA THR A 218 27.35 -13.90 -9.37
C THR A 218 27.81 -13.49 -7.97
N ILE A 219 27.14 -12.51 -7.36
CA ILE A 219 27.44 -12.05 -6.00
C ILE A 219 27.29 -13.18 -4.98
N GLN A 220 26.20 -13.96 -5.06
CA GLN A 220 25.96 -15.08 -4.17
C GLN A 220 27.08 -16.13 -4.28
N SER A 221 27.52 -16.43 -5.50
CA SER A 221 28.63 -17.35 -5.73
C SER A 221 29.96 -16.84 -5.16
N ALA A 222 30.25 -15.54 -5.33
CA ALA A 222 31.45 -14.89 -4.81
C ALA A 222 31.50 -14.86 -3.27
N ILE A 223 30.34 -14.67 -2.62
CA ILE A 223 30.25 -14.72 -1.15
C ILE A 223 30.49 -16.16 -0.66
N ARG A 224 29.89 -17.16 -1.32
CA ARG A 224 30.06 -18.58 -0.96
C ARG A 224 31.50 -19.08 -1.15
N SER A 225 32.20 -18.58 -2.15
CA SER A 225 33.60 -18.92 -2.41
C SER A 225 34.59 -18.15 -1.54
N GLY A 226 34.14 -17.23 -0.67
CA GLY A 226 35.00 -16.38 0.14
C GLY A 226 35.72 -15.27 -0.64
N GLY A 227 35.25 -14.96 -1.87
CA GLY A 227 35.82 -13.91 -2.72
C GLY A 227 35.57 -12.48 -2.23
N VAL A 228 34.73 -12.31 -1.20
CA VAL A 228 34.46 -11.01 -0.57
C VAL A 228 35.05 -11.02 0.85
N PRO A 229 36.31 -10.56 1.04
CA PRO A 229 36.89 -10.44 2.38
C PRO A 229 36.07 -9.48 3.24
N ASP A 230 35.98 -9.78 4.54
CA ASP A 230 35.24 -9.02 5.55
C ASP A 230 33.71 -8.92 5.35
N PHE A 231 33.11 -9.76 4.50
CA PHE A 231 31.66 -9.76 4.29
C PHE A 231 30.88 -9.92 5.60
N ALA A 232 31.32 -10.78 6.53
CA ALA A 232 30.61 -10.99 7.80
C ALA A 232 30.58 -9.73 8.69
N ALA A 233 31.68 -8.99 8.74
CA ALA A 233 31.77 -7.74 9.51
C ALA A 233 31.00 -6.61 8.80
N ALA A 234 31.13 -6.51 7.47
CA ALA A 234 30.39 -5.54 6.68
C ALA A 234 28.88 -5.80 6.72
N ALA A 235 28.44 -7.05 6.63
CA ALA A 235 27.03 -7.44 6.69
C ALA A 235 26.38 -7.00 8.00
N GLN A 236 27.08 -7.09 9.13
CA GLN A 236 26.58 -6.57 10.40
C GLN A 236 26.27 -5.08 10.31
N TRP A 237 27.18 -4.27 9.78
CA TRP A 237 26.93 -2.84 9.59
C TRP A 237 25.86 -2.55 8.54
N LEU A 238 25.80 -3.32 7.46
CA LEU A 238 24.82 -3.14 6.38
C LEU A 238 23.39 -3.55 6.81
N PHE A 239 23.25 -4.57 7.67
CA PHE A 239 21.94 -5.05 8.16
C PHE A 239 21.53 -4.45 9.52
N LEU A 240 22.47 -3.98 10.37
CA LEU A 240 22.20 -3.43 11.71
C LEU A 240 22.16 -1.91 11.78
N VAL A 241 21.98 -1.16 10.67
CA VAL A 241 21.65 0.28 10.76
C VAL A 241 20.34 0.54 11.53
N VAL A 242 19.60 -0.51 11.92
CA VAL A 242 18.39 -0.35 12.72
C VAL A 242 18.30 -1.29 13.93
N PRO A 243 18.92 -0.92 15.07
CA PRO A 243 18.41 -1.31 16.38
C PRO A 243 17.24 -0.38 16.81
N GLY A 244 17.03 0.76 16.12
CA GLY A 244 16.17 1.86 16.59
C GLY A 244 14.73 1.89 16.07
N ALA A 245 14.35 1.20 14.99
CA ALA A 245 13.00 1.35 14.41
C ALA A 245 11.91 0.58 15.16
N SER A 246 12.27 -0.31 16.09
CA SER A 246 11.31 -0.84 17.08
C SER A 246 10.77 0.25 18.00
N ALA A 247 11.44 1.41 18.10
CA ALA A 247 10.94 2.57 18.83
C ALA A 247 10.03 3.50 17.99
N SER A 248 10.12 3.48 16.66
CA SER A 248 9.33 4.36 15.78
C SER A 248 7.86 3.95 15.68
N LYS A 249 7.56 2.64 15.76
CA LYS A 249 6.16 2.16 15.79
C LYS A 249 5.37 2.70 17.00
N ARG A 250 6.04 3.07 18.11
CA ARG A 250 5.38 3.69 19.28
C ARG A 250 4.91 5.13 19.05
N VAL A 251 5.53 5.87 18.12
CA VAL A 251 5.19 7.29 17.88
C VAL A 251 3.86 7.45 17.15
N VAL A 252 3.45 6.48 16.33
CA VAL A 252 2.15 6.51 15.65
C VAL A 252 1.01 6.12 16.60
N ASP A 253 1.26 5.21 17.54
CA ASP A 253 0.23 4.79 18.52
C ASP A 253 -0.03 5.82 19.62
N CYS A 254 0.95 6.65 20.00
CA CYS A 254 0.75 7.68 21.03
C CYS A 254 -0.19 8.82 20.59
N GLY A 255 -0.28 9.12 19.29
CA GLY A 255 -1.17 10.17 18.78
C GLY A 255 -2.65 9.81 18.85
N ALA A 256 -3.00 8.54 18.60
CA ALA A 256 -4.40 8.07 18.59
C ALA A 256 -4.94 7.72 19.99
N ARG A 257 -4.07 7.50 20.97
CA ARG A 257 -4.45 7.15 22.35
C ARG A 257 -4.55 8.35 23.28
N ALA A 258 -3.78 9.41 23.04
CA ALA A 258 -3.84 10.64 23.85
C ALA A 258 -5.17 11.40 23.68
N ASP A 259 -5.79 11.33 22.49
CA ASP A 259 -7.03 12.06 22.18
C ASP A 259 -8.28 11.38 22.77
N ARG A 260 -8.23 10.05 22.95
CA ARG A 260 -9.34 9.27 23.52
C ARG A 260 -9.55 9.51 25.02
N ASN A 261 -8.51 9.92 25.75
CA ASN A 261 -8.58 10.20 27.18
C ASN A 261 -8.90 11.66 27.52
N ARG A 262 -8.73 12.61 26.58
CA ARG A 262 -9.14 14.01 26.78
C ARG A 262 -10.64 14.23 26.61
N LEU A 263 -11.31 13.43 25.78
CA LEU A 263 -12.76 13.53 25.56
C LEU A 263 -13.63 12.96 26.70
N ARG A 264 -13.04 12.29 27.71
CA ARG A 264 -13.76 11.77 28.89
C ARG A 264 -13.73 12.68 30.12
N ARG A 265 -13.07 13.85 30.08
CA ARG A 265 -12.94 14.77 31.23
C ARG A 265 -13.40 16.22 30.96
N ALA A 266 -14.17 16.46 29.91
CA ALA A 266 -14.90 17.72 29.73
C ALA A 266 -16.39 17.46 29.94
N GLY A 267 -16.82 17.49 31.20
CA GLY A 267 -18.18 17.10 31.56
C GLY A 267 -18.49 17.27 33.03
N ARG A 268 -18.15 18.42 33.60
CA ARG A 268 -18.86 18.99 34.75
C ARG A 268 -18.43 20.45 34.88
N ASP A 269 -19.15 21.32 34.18
CA ASP A 269 -19.58 22.63 34.66
C ASP A 269 -20.21 23.38 33.48
N GLY A 270 -21.53 23.54 33.57
CA GLY A 270 -22.34 24.22 32.58
C GLY A 270 -22.20 25.73 32.74
N THR A 271 -21.34 26.33 31.93
CA THR A 271 -21.39 27.76 31.61
C THR A 271 -21.18 27.89 30.11
N ALA A 272 -22.28 27.98 29.37
CA ALA A 272 -22.26 28.39 27.98
C ALA A 272 -22.31 29.92 27.96
N GLU A 273 -21.17 30.56 27.69
CA GLU A 273 -21.18 31.92 27.15
C GLU A 273 -21.53 31.87 25.66
N HIS A 274 -22.24 32.90 25.21
CA HIS A 274 -22.53 33.15 23.81
C HIS A 274 -21.22 33.50 23.08
N GLU A 275 -20.75 32.63 22.20
CA GLU A 275 -19.81 33.01 21.16
C GLU A 275 -20.55 33.07 19.82
N GLU A 276 -20.39 34.24 19.21
CA GLU A 276 -21.05 34.77 18.04
C GLU A 276 -20.79 33.91 16.80
N ALA A 277 -21.81 33.81 15.95
CA ALA A 277 -21.82 32.95 14.78
C ALA A 277 -20.85 33.45 13.69
N ASP A 278 -19.69 32.82 13.58
CA ASP A 278 -19.01 32.68 12.28
C ASP A 278 -18.03 31.50 12.29
N ARG A 279 -18.53 30.29 11.99
CA ARG A 279 -17.82 29.24 11.21
C ARG A 279 -18.59 27.92 11.11
N ILE A 280 -18.74 27.51 9.86
CA ILE A 280 -19.18 26.23 9.30
C ILE A 280 -18.58 25.02 10.04
N PHE A 281 -19.38 24.00 10.39
CA PHE A 281 -18.95 22.60 10.23
C PHE A 281 -20.10 21.63 9.93
N VAL A 282 -19.82 20.89 8.87
CA VAL A 282 -20.55 19.83 8.19
C VAL A 282 -20.52 18.51 9.01
N HIS A 283 -21.60 17.74 8.89
CA HIS A 283 -21.80 16.33 9.31
C HIS A 283 -21.97 16.00 10.81
N GLN A 284 -23.24 16.08 11.25
CA GLN A 284 -23.83 15.16 12.24
C GLN A 284 -23.65 13.69 11.82
N PRO A 285 -23.26 12.77 12.73
CA PRO A 285 -23.54 11.35 12.56
C PRO A 285 -24.99 11.04 13.01
N PRO A 286 -25.69 10.12 12.33
CA PRO A 286 -27.10 9.84 12.55
C PRO A 286 -27.33 9.15 13.90
N ARG A 287 -28.34 9.62 14.64
CA ARG A 287 -28.88 8.96 15.84
C ARG A 287 -29.31 7.54 15.48
N LEU A 288 -28.62 6.54 16.04
CA LEU A 288 -29.08 5.16 16.06
C LEU A 288 -30.38 5.09 16.88
N ARG A 289 -31.50 4.83 16.19
CA ARG A 289 -32.78 4.45 16.78
C ARG A 289 -32.60 3.11 17.51
N CYS A 290 -33.04 3.04 18.77
CA CYS A 290 -33.25 1.78 19.49
C CYS A 290 -34.27 0.89 18.76
N PRO A 291 -34.04 -0.44 18.70
CA PRO A 291 -35.14 -1.39 18.60
C PRO A 291 -34.98 -2.55 19.59
N ARG A 292 -35.82 -2.57 20.63
CA ARG A 292 -36.19 -3.69 21.52
C ARG A 292 -37.26 -3.09 22.44
N ASN A 293 -38.55 -3.44 22.43
CA ASN A 293 -39.22 -4.72 22.17
C ASN A 293 -40.62 -4.51 21.57
N PHE A 294 -41.00 -5.44 20.69
CA PHE A 294 -42.31 -6.09 20.50
C PHE A 294 -43.59 -5.45 21.11
N GLN A 295 -44.48 -5.02 20.21
CA GLN A 295 -45.88 -5.46 19.99
C GLN A 295 -46.83 -5.66 21.20
N LEU A 296 -47.91 -4.85 21.30
CA LEU A 296 -49.33 -5.21 21.01
C LEU A 296 -50.35 -4.19 21.56
N HIS A 297 -51.31 -3.88 20.68
CA HIS A 297 -52.73 -3.49 20.84
C HIS A 297 -53.21 -2.17 21.48
N ALA A 298 -54.34 -1.77 20.90
CA ALA A 298 -55.03 -0.49 20.96
C ALA A 298 -56.22 -0.52 21.95
N GLY A 299 -56.49 0.63 22.56
CA GLY A 299 -57.72 0.90 23.32
C GLY A 299 -57.57 2.09 24.28
N TRP A 300 -58.04 3.28 23.85
CA TRP A 300 -58.72 4.41 24.54
C TRP A 300 -58.59 4.63 26.07
N PRO A 301 -58.94 5.82 26.66
CA PRO A 301 -58.85 7.24 26.21
C PRO A 301 -58.46 8.25 27.34
N GLU A 302 -58.34 9.55 26.98
CA GLU A 302 -58.62 10.77 27.81
C GLU A 302 -57.66 11.05 29.01
N TRP A 303 -56.99 12.20 29.19
CA TRP A 303 -57.46 13.52 29.67
C TRP A 303 -56.30 14.55 29.56
N ARG A 304 -56.53 15.69 28.88
CA ARG A 304 -56.60 17.10 29.35
C ARG A 304 -55.35 17.82 29.88
N ASP A 305 -55.12 18.99 29.23
CA ASP A 305 -54.76 20.32 29.74
C ASP A 305 -53.55 20.52 30.67
N VAL A 306 -52.50 21.20 30.18
CA VAL A 306 -51.99 22.45 30.79
C VAL A 306 -51.36 23.35 29.69
N CYS A 307 -51.75 24.63 29.72
CA CYS A 307 -51.45 25.69 28.76
C CYS A 307 -50.01 26.25 28.79
N ASP A 308 -49.65 26.89 27.68
CA ASP A 308 -48.45 27.71 27.46
C ASP A 308 -48.23 28.80 28.54
N ALA A 309 -46.99 28.92 29.02
CA ALA A 309 -46.52 30.07 29.79
C ALA A 309 -45.14 30.52 29.27
N GLY A 310 -45.09 31.72 28.70
CA GLY A 310 -43.90 32.34 28.11
C GLY A 310 -42.78 32.71 29.11
N PRO A 311 -41.58 33.02 28.61
CA PRO A 311 -40.37 33.09 29.44
C PRO A 311 -40.25 34.38 30.26
N ARG A 312 -40.15 34.25 31.59
CA ARG A 312 -39.73 35.35 32.49
C ARG A 312 -38.20 35.41 32.59
N ARG A 313 -37.60 36.55 32.26
CA ARG A 313 -36.18 36.85 32.49
C ARG A 313 -35.93 37.11 33.97
N VAL A 314 -34.96 36.42 34.56
CA VAL A 314 -34.47 36.68 35.92
C VAL A 314 -33.01 37.10 35.86
N HIS A 315 -32.72 38.32 36.29
CA HIS A 315 -31.35 38.83 36.49
C HIS A 315 -30.71 38.10 37.69
N ARG A 316 -29.54 37.46 37.47
CA ARG A 316 -28.69 36.99 38.58
C ARG A 316 -27.55 37.97 38.83
N ARG A 317 -27.50 38.48 40.07
CA ARG A 317 -26.37 39.23 40.64
C ARG A 317 -25.51 38.23 41.42
N VAL A 318 -24.19 38.29 41.24
CA VAL A 318 -23.21 37.38 41.89
C VAL A 318 -22.90 37.87 43.31
N VAL A 319 -22.92 36.97 44.29
CA VAL A 319 -22.47 37.22 45.67
C VAL A 319 -21.24 36.37 45.93
N HIS A 320 -20.12 37.00 46.32
CA HIS A 320 -18.90 36.33 46.74
C HIS A 320 -18.97 35.97 48.23
N VAL A 321 -18.71 34.71 48.58
CA VAL A 321 -18.58 34.24 49.97
C VAL A 321 -17.16 33.75 50.20
N GLY A 322 -16.52 34.29 51.24
CA GLY A 322 -15.12 34.09 51.60
C GLY A 322 -14.81 32.77 52.34
N TRP A 323 -13.53 32.41 52.30
CA TRP A 323 -12.93 31.08 52.51
C TRP A 323 -12.91 30.47 53.93
N ASN A 324 -13.75 30.91 54.87
CA ASN A 324 -13.68 30.46 56.28
C ASN A 324 -14.89 29.66 56.81
N ALA A 325 -15.73 29.10 55.95
CA ALA A 325 -16.92 28.33 56.36
C ALA A 325 -16.69 26.80 56.43
N LEU A 326 -15.45 26.34 56.64
CA LEU A 326 -15.14 24.94 56.96
C LEU A 326 -15.05 24.72 58.48
N ARG A 327 -16.19 24.48 59.14
CA ARG A 327 -16.26 23.65 60.37
C ARG A 327 -17.57 22.88 60.40
N ALA A 328 -17.47 21.55 60.37
CA ALA A 328 -18.59 20.66 60.65
C ALA A 328 -18.79 20.57 62.18
N PRO A 329 -20.03 20.68 62.70
CA PRO A 329 -20.29 20.41 64.10
C PRO A 329 -20.34 18.90 64.40
N ALA A 330 -19.74 18.52 65.53
CA ALA A 330 -19.63 17.16 66.03
C ALA A 330 -20.88 16.76 66.82
N HIS A 331 -21.75 15.95 66.23
CA HIS A 331 -22.63 14.99 66.93
C HIS A 331 -23.19 14.00 65.89
N LEU A 332 -23.49 12.76 66.30
CA LEU A 332 -23.82 11.55 65.49
C LEU A 332 -22.63 10.60 65.28
N ARG A 333 -22.09 10.10 66.39
CA ARG A 333 -21.71 8.68 66.51
C ARG A 333 -22.70 8.05 67.48
N ASP A 334 -23.05 6.80 67.21
CA ASP A 334 -23.96 5.91 67.95
C ASP A 334 -25.41 5.90 67.43
N ILE A 335 -25.68 4.95 66.52
CA ILE A 335 -26.70 3.88 66.59
C ILE A 335 -26.30 2.79 65.58
#